data_AF-A0A023BA90-F1
#
_entry.id   AF-A0A023BA90-F1
#
_cell.length_a   1.000
_cell.length_b   1.000
_cell.length_c   1.000
_cell.angle_alpha   90.00
_cell.angle_beta   90.00
_cell.angle_gamma   90.00
#
_symmetry.space_group_name_H-M   'P 1'
#
loop_
_entity.id
_entity.type
_entity.pdbx_description
1 polymer ?
#
loop_
_entity_poly.entity_id
_entity_poly.type
_entity_poly.pdbx_seq_one_letter_code
_entity_poly.pdbx_strand_id
1 'polypeptide(L)'
;MLHDMLQMRPYNVQNVVDNLRGRFSKKVVLQTLTELADDGLIERKMYGKVAMFVALRPGKGESPQIDPAEEMELESLRDRKAALEHQVQMLRKIERQNRVDPAIILRSLRARVQALDENLRAVKAQLANEFPDVELARLLALNEKYTKLQSIRAALTPPAEP
;
A
#
# COMPACT_ATOMS: atom_id res chain seq x y z
N MET A 1 7.62 -0.30 -31.99
CA MET A 1 7.58 -1.10 -33.24
C MET A 1 6.69 -2.35 -33.20
N LEU A 2 6.32 -2.92 -32.04
CA LEU A 2 5.40 -4.08 -31.98
C LEU A 2 3.90 -3.72 -31.97
N HIS A 3 3.54 -2.43 -31.81
CA HIS A 3 2.14 -2.01 -31.76
C HIS A 3 1.51 -1.81 -33.15
N ASP A 4 2.30 -1.50 -34.17
CA ASP A 4 1.79 -1.36 -35.54
C ASP A 4 1.59 -2.71 -36.25
N MET A 5 2.28 -3.77 -35.80
CA MET A 5 2.05 -5.14 -36.29
C MET A 5 0.69 -5.71 -35.83
N LEU A 6 0.08 -5.16 -34.78
CA LEU A 6 -1.24 -5.57 -34.32
C LEU A 6 -2.38 -5.07 -35.22
N GLN A 7 -2.14 -4.07 -36.06
CA GLN A 7 -3.19 -3.43 -36.87
C GLN A 7 -3.24 -3.93 -38.32
N MET A 8 -2.20 -4.58 -38.84
CA MET A 8 -2.20 -5.20 -40.18
C MET A 8 -2.42 -6.72 -40.14
N ARG A 9 -3.20 -7.20 -39.18
CA ARG A 9 -3.57 -8.61 -39.13
C ARG A 9 -4.59 -8.92 -40.25
N PRO A 10 -4.36 -9.95 -41.08
CA PRO A 10 -5.35 -10.38 -42.05
C PRO A 10 -6.58 -10.97 -41.37
N TYR A 11 -7.76 -10.54 -41.79
CA TYR A 11 -9.04 -11.05 -41.30
C TYR A 11 -9.85 -11.64 -42.44
N ASN A 12 -10.51 -12.79 -42.20
CA ASN A 12 -11.60 -13.23 -43.06
C ASN A 12 -12.93 -12.64 -42.54
N VAL A 13 -13.99 -12.76 -43.33
CA VAL A 13 -15.32 -12.24 -42.97
C VAL A 13 -15.82 -12.79 -41.62
N GLN A 14 -15.57 -14.07 -41.33
CA GLN A 14 -16.02 -14.69 -40.08
C GLN A 14 -15.35 -14.03 -38.86
N ASN A 15 -14.02 -13.88 -38.91
CA ASN A 15 -13.25 -13.23 -37.85
C ASN A 15 -13.74 -11.80 -37.60
N VAL A 16 -14.10 -11.06 -38.66
CA VAL A 16 -14.64 -9.70 -38.52
C VAL A 16 -16.02 -9.72 -37.86
N VAL A 17 -16.92 -10.62 -38.27
CA VAL A 17 -18.24 -10.78 -37.65
C VAL A 17 -18.11 -11.13 -36.16
N ASP A 18 -17.20 -12.03 -35.81
CA ASP A 18 -16.95 -12.47 -34.43
C ASP A 18 -16.39 -11.30 -33.59
N ASN A 19 -15.44 -10.53 -34.14
CA ASN A 19 -14.88 -9.34 -33.48
C ASN A 19 -15.92 -8.22 -33.30
N LEU A 20 -16.85 -8.08 -34.23
CA LEU A 20 -17.99 -7.16 -34.14
C LEU A 20 -19.12 -7.69 -33.23
N ARG A 21 -18.90 -8.85 -32.58
CA ARG A 21 -19.83 -9.50 -31.65
C ARG A 21 -21.22 -9.71 -32.24
N GLY A 22 -21.29 -10.05 -33.53
CA GLY A 22 -22.55 -10.33 -34.21
C GLY A 22 -23.49 -9.13 -34.39
N ARG A 23 -23.03 -7.89 -34.18
CA ARG A 23 -23.84 -6.68 -34.41
C ARG A 23 -24.27 -6.49 -35.86
N PHE A 24 -23.54 -7.09 -36.79
CA PHE A 24 -23.81 -7.03 -38.23
C PHE A 24 -23.90 -8.43 -38.81
N SER A 25 -24.80 -8.62 -39.78
CA SER A 25 -24.90 -9.90 -40.48
C SER A 25 -23.67 -10.16 -41.35
N LYS A 26 -23.35 -11.44 -41.56
CA LYS A 26 -22.22 -11.86 -42.40
C LYS A 26 -22.28 -11.28 -43.82
N LYS A 27 -23.49 -11.14 -44.38
CA LYS A 27 -23.71 -10.55 -45.71
C LYS A 27 -23.32 -9.07 -45.74
N VAL A 28 -23.73 -8.30 -44.74
CA VAL A 28 -23.38 -6.88 -44.62
C VAL A 28 -21.88 -6.70 -44.47
N VAL A 29 -21.24 -7.48 -43.58
CA VAL A 29 -19.79 -7.40 -43.37
C VAL A 29 -19.01 -7.76 -44.65
N LEU A 30 -19.41 -8.81 -45.36
CA LEU A 30 -18.77 -9.18 -46.63
C LEU A 30 -18.92 -8.08 -47.69
N GLN A 31 -20.10 -7.49 -47.80
CA GLN A 31 -20.36 -6.41 -48.75
C GLN A 31 -19.49 -5.20 -48.44
N THR A 32 -19.48 -4.72 -47.19
CA THR A 32 -18.66 -3.57 -46.79
C THR A 32 -17.17 -3.81 -46.96
N LEU A 33 -16.66 -5.00 -46.62
CA LEU A 33 -15.24 -5.32 -46.84
C LEU A 33 -14.89 -5.40 -48.33
N THR A 34 -15.85 -5.78 -49.18
CA THR A 34 -15.65 -5.79 -50.63
C THR A 34 -15.61 -4.38 -51.18
N GLU A 35 -16.56 -3.52 -50.78
CA GLU A 35 -16.59 -2.10 -51.13
C GLU A 35 -15.29 -1.39 -50.70
N LEU A 36 -14.84 -1.58 -49.46
CA LEU A 36 -13.57 -1.01 -48.97
C LEU A 36 -12.34 -1.51 -49.75
N ALA A 37 -12.37 -2.75 -50.24
CA ALA A 37 -11.28 -3.30 -51.03
C ALA A 37 -11.28 -2.75 -52.46
N ASP A 38 -12.46 -2.58 -53.03
CA ASP A 38 -12.65 -2.00 -54.36
C ASP A 38 -12.31 -0.49 -54.36
N ASP A 39 -12.57 0.21 -53.24
CA ASP A 39 -12.14 1.60 -52.98
C ASP A 39 -10.63 1.74 -52.70
N GLY A 40 -9.89 0.62 -52.63
CA GLY A 40 -8.45 0.62 -52.40
C GLY A 40 -8.04 1.04 -50.99
N LEU A 41 -8.95 0.98 -50.00
CA LEU A 41 -8.66 1.27 -48.60
C LEU A 41 -8.09 0.06 -47.84
N ILE A 42 -8.43 -1.13 -48.30
CA ILE A 42 -7.91 -2.41 -47.77
C ILE A 42 -7.51 -3.33 -48.93
N GLU A 43 -6.61 -4.27 -48.67
CA GLU A 43 -6.26 -5.31 -49.64
C GLU A 43 -7.10 -6.55 -49.46
N ARG A 44 -7.63 -7.06 -50.57
CA ARG A 44 -8.32 -8.35 -50.64
C ARG A 44 -7.45 -9.37 -51.36
N LYS A 45 -7.26 -10.54 -50.74
CA LYS A 45 -6.61 -11.70 -51.37
C LYS A 45 -7.44 -12.96 -51.18
N MET A 46 -7.61 -13.72 -52.26
CA MET A 46 -8.36 -14.97 -52.26
C MET A 46 -7.43 -16.16 -51.98
N TYR A 47 -7.84 -17.02 -51.04
CA TYR A 47 -7.20 -18.28 -50.71
C TYR A 47 -8.22 -19.41 -50.88
N GLY A 48 -8.26 -20.01 -52.08
CA GLY A 48 -9.32 -20.95 -52.46
C GLY A 48 -10.70 -20.28 -52.43
N LYS A 49 -11.58 -20.74 -51.55
CA LYS A 49 -12.95 -20.19 -51.36
C LYS A 49 -13.04 -19.08 -50.30
N VAL A 50 -11.94 -18.74 -49.63
CA VAL A 50 -11.93 -17.79 -48.51
C VAL A 50 -11.26 -16.48 -48.94
N ALA A 51 -11.95 -15.36 -48.73
CA ALA A 51 -11.40 -14.02 -48.88
C ALA A 51 -10.74 -13.56 -47.58
N MET A 52 -9.49 -13.09 -47.69
CA MET A 52 -8.74 -12.44 -46.61
C MET A 52 -8.61 -10.95 -46.92
N PHE A 53 -8.81 -10.11 -45.91
CA PHE A 53 -8.77 -8.67 -45.98
C PHE A 53 -7.71 -8.11 -45.02
N VAL A 54 -6.92 -7.14 -45.45
CA VAL A 54 -5.86 -6.50 -44.66
C VAL A 54 -5.96 -4.99 -44.81
N ALA A 55 -5.93 -4.25 -43.71
CA ALA A 55 -5.85 -2.79 -43.76
C ALA A 55 -4.55 -2.33 -44.42
N LEU A 56 -4.64 -1.43 -45.39
CA LEU A 56 -3.46 -0.83 -45.99
C LEU A 56 -2.84 0.16 -45.00
N ARG A 57 -1.50 0.12 -44.86
CA ARG A 57 -0.80 1.19 -44.17
C ARG A 57 -0.96 2.47 -45.00
N PRO A 58 -1.41 3.60 -44.43
CA PRO A 58 -1.34 4.88 -45.14
C PRO A 58 0.12 5.14 -45.52
N GLY A 59 0.38 5.40 -46.81
CA GLY A 59 1.75 5.64 -47.31
C GLY A 59 2.48 4.40 -47.84
N LYS A 60 1.82 3.52 -48.62
CA LYS A 60 2.53 2.51 -49.44
C LYS A 60 3.48 3.21 -50.43
N GLY A 61 4.70 3.47 -49.98
CA GLY A 61 5.77 4.14 -50.73
C GLY A 61 6.81 4.78 -49.82
N GLU A 62 6.44 5.18 -48.62
CA GLU A 62 7.33 5.80 -47.66
C GLU A 62 7.33 4.96 -46.39
N SER A 63 8.48 4.36 -46.07
CA SER A 63 8.78 3.99 -44.69
C SER A 63 8.39 5.18 -43.82
N PRO A 64 7.56 5.04 -42.79
CA PRO A 64 7.33 6.16 -41.88
C PRO A 64 8.69 6.58 -41.36
N GLN A 65 9.20 7.71 -41.86
CA GLN A 65 10.39 8.33 -41.33
C GLN A 65 9.93 8.85 -39.98
N ILE A 66 10.17 8.06 -38.94
CA ILE A 66 10.00 8.51 -37.57
C ILE A 66 10.90 9.74 -37.46
N ASP A 67 10.30 10.88 -37.12
CA ASP A 67 11.07 12.10 -36.92
C ASP A 67 12.14 11.80 -35.85
N PRO A 68 13.43 12.10 -36.07
CA PRO A 68 14.46 11.91 -35.06
C PRO A 68 14.09 12.54 -33.70
N ALA A 69 13.26 13.59 -33.67
CA ALA A 69 12.71 14.14 -32.44
C ALA A 69 11.74 13.17 -31.72
N GLU A 70 10.86 12.50 -32.45
CA GLU A 70 9.94 11.49 -31.91
C GLU A 70 10.70 10.24 -31.44
N GLU A 71 11.77 9.85 -32.14
CA GLU A 71 12.61 8.72 -31.73
C GLU A 71 13.36 9.03 -30.42
N MET A 72 13.86 10.26 -30.27
CA MET A 72 14.49 10.71 -29.04
C MET A 72 13.49 10.81 -27.88
N GLU A 73 12.27 11.30 -28.13
CA GLU A 73 11.20 11.33 -27.13
C GLU A 73 10.81 9.91 -26.70
N LEU A 74 10.68 8.98 -27.65
CA LEU A 74 10.41 7.57 -27.37
C LEU A 74 11.48 6.94 -26.49
N GLU A 75 12.75 7.23 -26.74
CA GLU A 75 13.84 6.72 -25.91
C GLU A 75 13.80 7.33 -24.50
N SER A 76 13.54 8.63 -24.38
CA SER A 76 13.37 9.29 -23.08
C SER A 76 12.22 8.70 -22.26
N LEU A 77 11.11 8.34 -22.94
CA LEU A 77 9.95 7.71 -22.31
C LEU A 77 10.26 6.27 -21.89
N ARG A 78 11.07 5.53 -22.66
CA ARG A 78 11.52 4.18 -22.28
C ARG A 78 12.41 4.23 -21.05
N ASP A 79 13.36 5.14 -21.00
CA ASP A 79 14.23 5.34 -19.84
C ASP A 79 13.42 5.74 -18.61
N ARG A 80 12.47 6.66 -18.78
CA ARG A 80 11.60 7.08 -17.67
C ARG A 80 10.73 5.93 -17.17
N LYS A 81 10.20 5.11 -18.07
CA LYS A 81 9.43 3.92 -17.72
C LYS A 81 10.28 2.92 -16.94
N ALA A 82 11.49 2.62 -17.40
CA ALA A 82 12.41 1.71 -16.73
C ALA A 82 12.77 2.20 -15.32
N ALA A 83 13.04 3.51 -15.17
CA ALA A 83 13.31 4.12 -13.87
C ALA A 83 12.12 4.00 -12.91
N LEU A 84 10.90 4.25 -13.39
CA LEU A 84 9.69 4.11 -12.59
C LEU A 84 9.41 2.65 -12.20
N GLU A 85 9.61 1.70 -13.11
CA GLU A 85 9.45 0.27 -12.83
C GLU A 85 10.44 -0.18 -11.75
N HIS A 86 11.69 0.28 -11.81
CA HIS A 86 12.69 0.03 -10.77
C HIS A 86 12.28 0.62 -9.41
N GLN A 87 11.77 1.87 -9.38
CA GLN A 87 11.27 2.49 -8.15
C GLN A 87 10.09 1.70 -7.54
N VAL A 88 9.14 1.26 -8.37
CA VAL A 88 8.01 0.44 -7.91
C VAL A 88 8.49 -0.88 -7.33
N GLN A 89 9.49 -1.53 -7.94
CA GLN A 89 10.07 -2.75 -7.38
C GLN A 89 10.75 -2.51 -6.03
N MET A 90 11.51 -1.43 -5.89
CA MET A 90 12.14 -1.06 -4.61
C MET A 90 11.09 -0.79 -3.53
N LEU A 91 10.06 0.00 -3.85
CA LEU A 91 8.99 0.32 -2.90
C LEU A 91 8.22 -0.94 -2.48
N ARG A 92 7.93 -1.86 -3.41
CA ARG A 92 7.32 -3.16 -3.07
C ARG A 92 8.22 -4.00 -2.17
N LYS A 93 9.54 -3.95 -2.35
CA LYS A 93 10.50 -4.65 -1.48
C LYS A 93 10.49 -4.05 -0.07
N ILE A 94 10.51 -2.73 0.04
CA ILE A 94 10.42 -2.00 1.31
C ILE A 94 9.07 -2.28 1.99
N GLU A 95 7.95 -2.24 1.26
CA GLU A 95 6.63 -2.55 1.81
C GLU A 95 6.58 -3.98 2.36
N ARG A 96 7.14 -4.97 1.65
CA ARG A 96 7.24 -6.35 2.15
C ARG A 96 8.10 -6.47 3.40
N GLN A 97 9.20 -5.71 3.50
CA GLN A 97 10.07 -5.69 4.67
C GLN A 97 9.44 -4.96 5.86
N ASN A 98 8.67 -3.90 5.60
CA ASN A 98 7.98 -3.09 6.60
C ASN A 98 6.56 -3.57 6.92
N ARG A 99 6.12 -4.69 6.35
CA ARG A 99 4.94 -5.43 6.83
C ARG A 99 5.28 -6.05 8.19
N VAL A 100 5.36 -5.18 9.20
CA VAL A 100 5.30 -5.62 10.57
C VAL A 100 3.86 -6.07 10.78
N ASP A 101 3.68 -7.37 10.96
CA ASP A 101 2.38 -7.94 11.25
C ASP A 101 1.84 -7.25 12.53
N PRO A 102 0.70 -6.54 12.45
CA PRO A 102 0.14 -5.88 13.62
C PRO A 102 -0.12 -6.88 14.76
N ALA A 103 -0.30 -8.18 14.48
CA ALA A 103 -0.39 -9.22 15.49
C ALA A 103 0.91 -9.39 16.28
N ILE A 104 2.09 -9.21 15.66
CA ILE A 104 3.40 -9.28 16.34
C ILE A 104 3.55 -8.08 17.28
N ILE A 105 3.17 -6.87 16.84
CA ILE A 105 3.21 -5.66 17.68
C ILE A 105 2.23 -5.79 18.85
N LEU A 106 1.01 -6.26 18.60
CA LEU A 106 0.00 -6.47 19.65
C LEU A 106 0.44 -7.52 20.66
N ARG A 107 1.11 -8.60 20.21
CA ARG A 107 1.66 -9.63 21.10
C ARG A 107 2.77 -9.09 21.99
N SER A 108 3.71 -8.32 21.44
CA SER A 108 4.80 -7.74 22.23
C SER A 108 4.32 -6.68 23.21
N LEU A 109 3.33 -5.87 22.82
CA LEU A 109 2.68 -4.91 23.72
C LEU A 109 1.94 -5.61 24.87
N ARG A 110 1.17 -6.67 24.60
CA ARG A 110 0.49 -7.43 25.66
C ARG A 110 1.47 -8.03 26.66
N ALA A 111 2.57 -8.62 26.18
CA ALA A 111 3.60 -9.18 27.06
C ALA A 111 4.22 -8.09 27.96
N ARG A 112 4.48 -6.89 27.43
CA ARG A 112 4.99 -5.76 28.22
C ARG A 112 3.99 -5.26 29.26
N VAL A 113 2.70 -5.19 28.91
CA VAL A 113 1.64 -4.79 29.86
C VAL A 113 1.55 -5.80 31.00
N GLN A 114 1.57 -7.11 30.69
CA GLN A 114 1.57 -8.16 31.72
C GLN A 114 2.77 -8.06 32.65
N ALA A 115 3.98 -7.86 32.11
CA ALA A 115 5.18 -7.70 32.92
C ALA A 115 5.12 -6.45 33.83
N LEU A 116 4.56 -5.34 33.33
CA LEU A 116 4.36 -4.14 34.13
C LEU A 116 3.34 -4.36 35.25
N ASP A 117 2.25 -5.08 34.98
CA ASP A 117 1.25 -5.42 35.99
C ASP A 117 1.82 -6.32 37.09
N GLU A 118 2.64 -7.31 36.72
CA GLU A 118 3.34 -8.18 37.66
C GLU A 118 4.32 -7.38 38.53
N ASN A 119 5.12 -6.49 37.94
CA ASN A 119 6.01 -5.61 38.69
C ASN A 119 5.25 -4.69 39.62
N LEU A 120 4.13 -4.11 39.18
CA LEU A 120 3.31 -3.21 39.99
C LEU A 120 2.69 -3.97 41.18
N ARG A 121 2.25 -5.22 40.98
CA ARG A 121 1.80 -6.10 42.07
C ARG A 121 2.94 -6.41 43.05
N ALA A 122 4.12 -6.74 42.55
CA ALA A 122 5.28 -7.02 43.40
C ALA A 122 5.67 -5.82 44.25
N VAL A 123 5.73 -4.62 43.66
CA VAL A 123 6.02 -3.36 44.37
C VAL A 123 4.93 -3.04 45.38
N LYS A 124 3.64 -3.23 45.05
CA LYS A 124 2.55 -3.06 46.01
C LYS A 124 2.65 -4.03 47.19
N ALA A 125 3.01 -5.28 46.94
CA ALA A 125 3.20 -6.27 48.00
C ALA A 125 4.42 -5.94 48.89
N GLN A 126 5.51 -5.47 48.29
CA GLN A 126 6.67 -4.97 49.04
C GLN A 126 6.30 -3.78 49.93
N LEU A 127 5.58 -2.79 49.38
CA LEU A 127 5.14 -1.62 50.14
C LEU A 127 4.20 -1.99 51.29
N ALA A 128 3.30 -2.96 51.09
CA ALA A 128 2.43 -3.48 52.14
C ALA A 128 3.20 -4.22 53.25
N ASN A 129 4.34 -4.84 52.92
CA ASN A 129 5.19 -5.52 53.89
C ASN A 129 6.12 -4.56 54.64
N GLU A 130 6.59 -3.49 53.99
CA GLU A 130 7.50 -2.49 54.59
C GLU A 130 6.78 -1.54 55.57
N PHE A 131 5.48 -1.32 55.38
CA PHE A 131 4.65 -0.50 56.26
C PHE A 131 3.40 -1.26 56.70
N PRO A 132 3.52 -2.23 57.62
CA PRO A 132 2.32 -2.78 58.24
C PRO A 132 1.59 -1.65 58.96
N ASP A 133 0.26 -1.57 58.83
CA ASP A 133 -0.59 -0.57 59.50
C ASP A 133 -0.33 -0.46 61.02
N VAL A 134 0.26 -1.51 61.60
CA VAL A 134 0.74 -1.61 62.98
C VAL A 134 1.87 -0.62 63.29
N GLU A 135 2.82 -0.39 62.37
CA GLU A 135 3.95 0.53 62.56
C GLU A 135 3.47 1.99 62.58
N LEU A 136 2.52 2.33 61.69
CA LEU A 136 1.86 3.64 61.66
C LEU A 136 1.06 3.90 62.94
N ALA A 137 0.27 2.92 63.39
CA ALA A 137 -0.47 3.00 64.65
C ALA A 137 0.48 3.17 65.87
N ARG A 138 1.62 2.49 65.86
CA ARG A 138 2.65 2.61 66.91
C ARG A 138 3.31 3.99 66.94
N LEU A 139 3.62 4.54 65.77
CA LEU A 139 4.22 5.88 65.66
C LEU A 139 3.23 6.98 66.08
N LEU A 140 1.95 6.86 65.73
CA LEU A 140 0.90 7.77 66.19
C LEU A 140 0.76 7.73 67.72
N ALA A 141 0.72 6.53 68.32
CA ALA A 141 0.66 6.37 69.77
C ALA A 141 1.90 6.94 70.49
N LEU A 142 3.08 6.86 69.87
CA LEU A 142 4.30 7.44 70.41
C LEU A 142 4.28 8.98 70.35
N ASN A 143 3.76 9.55 69.27
CA ASN A 143 3.61 10.99 69.11
C ASN A 143 2.60 11.57 70.12
N GLU A 144 1.49 10.88 70.37
CA GLU A 144 0.54 11.25 71.43
C GLU A 144 1.17 11.27 72.83
N LYS A 145 2.06 10.30 73.13
CA LYS A 145 2.81 10.31 74.39
C LYS A 145 3.78 11.48 74.47
N TYR A 146 4.49 11.75 73.38
CA TYR A 146 5.47 12.84 73.32
C TYR A 146 4.81 14.22 73.47
N THR A 147 3.69 14.46 72.80
CA THR A 147 2.91 15.71 72.93
C THR A 147 2.36 15.90 74.34
N LYS A 148 1.88 14.84 75.01
CA LYS A 148 1.51 14.87 76.43
C LYS A 148 2.68 15.22 77.34
N LEU A 149 3.87 14.69 77.07
CA LEU A 149 5.07 15.04 77.84
C LEU A 149 5.51 16.48 77.60
N GLN A 150 5.39 16.99 76.37
CA GLN A 150 5.67 18.39 76.08
C GLN A 150 4.69 19.35 76.78
N SER A 151 3.39 19.02 76.84
CA SER A 151 2.42 19.86 77.55
C SER A 151 2.65 19.86 79.07
N ILE A 152 3.02 18.71 79.64
CA ILE A 152 3.44 18.62 81.06
C ILE A 152 4.70 19.45 81.29
N ARG A 153 5.70 19.34 80.41
CA ARG A 153 6.93 20.14 80.50
C ARG A 153 6.61 21.63 80.43
N ALA A 154 5.78 22.06 79.48
CA ALA A 154 5.36 23.45 79.36
C ALA A 154 4.63 23.95 80.62
N ALA A 155 3.77 23.14 81.24
CA ALA A 155 3.11 23.47 82.50
C ALA A 155 4.05 23.54 83.71
N LEU A 156 5.18 22.84 83.67
CA LEU A 156 6.20 22.84 84.72
C LEU A 156 7.31 23.88 84.50
N THR A 157 7.31 24.58 83.36
CA THR A 157 8.27 25.67 83.12
C THR A 157 7.62 26.98 83.56
N PRO A 158 8.09 27.63 84.63
CA PRO A 158 7.52 28.92 85.05
C PRO A 158 7.72 29.96 83.95
N PRO A 159 6.79 30.93 83.78
CA PRO A 159 6.97 32.00 82.81
C PRO A 159 8.26 32.74 83.15
N ALA A 160 9.13 32.92 82.15
CA ALA A 160 10.29 33.79 82.30
C ALA A 160 9.77 35.18 82.70
N GLU A 161 10.13 35.63 83.90
CA GLU A 161 9.81 36.98 84.36
C GLU A 161 10.41 38.00 83.37
N PRO A 162 9.67 39.06 83.04
CA PRO A 162 10.07 40.05 82.02
C PRO A 162 11.29 40.88 82.41
#